data_AF-A0A218NNE8-F1
#
_entry.id   AF-A0A218NNE8-F1
#
_cell.length_a   1.000
_cell.length_b   1.000
_cell.length_c   1.000
_cell.angle_alpha   90.00
_cell.angle_beta   90.00
_cell.angle_gamma   90.00
#
_symmetry.space_group_name_H-M   'P 1'
#
loop_
_entity.id
_entity.type
_entity.pdbx_description
1 polymer ?
#
loop_
_entity_poly.entity_id
_entity_poly.type
_entity_poly.pdbx_seq_one_letter_code
_entity_poly.pdbx_strand_id
1 'polypeptide(L)'
;MVKNDTQEYGLNIESPIRNEIKGRVLTALRKVDFEKILNSTMPYRKPVDKSAGIALSELLAEQAVDYIIKAIEISKDKNMERVGPAALIIAADEIRNSK
;
A
#
# COMPACT_ATOMS: atom_id res chain seq x y z
N MET A 1 21.32 -16.00 -33.40
CA MET A 1 21.33 -15.86 -31.93
C MET A 1 20.53 -14.62 -31.59
N VAL A 2 19.30 -14.78 -31.12
CA VAL A 2 18.48 -13.64 -30.65
C VAL A 2 18.92 -13.35 -29.22
N LYS A 3 19.47 -12.16 -29.00
CA LYS A 3 19.80 -11.67 -27.65
C LYS A 3 18.49 -11.27 -27.00
N ASN A 4 18.02 -12.04 -26.02
CA ASN A 4 17.01 -11.56 -25.10
C ASN A 4 17.72 -10.73 -24.04
N ASP A 5 17.80 -9.43 -24.30
CA ASP A 5 18.03 -8.45 -23.25
C ASP A 5 16.77 -8.46 -22.38
N THR A 6 16.78 -9.32 -21.35
CA THR A 6 15.78 -9.30 -20.29
C THR A 6 15.95 -7.97 -19.58
N GLN A 7 15.21 -6.97 -20.05
CA GLN A 7 15.12 -5.68 -19.41
C GLN A 7 14.46 -5.92 -18.05
N GLU A 8 15.31 -6.04 -17.03
CA GLU A 8 14.93 -6.16 -15.64
C GLU A 8 14.18 -4.88 -15.29
N TYR A 9 12.84 -4.94 -15.32
CA TYR A 9 11.98 -3.91 -14.75
C TYR A 9 12.09 -3.98 -13.22
N GLY A 10 13.29 -3.84 -12.68
CA GLY A 10 13.49 -3.46 -11.30
C GLY A 10 12.84 -2.10 -11.15
N LEU A 11 11.67 -2.06 -10.50
CA LEU A 11 11.00 -0.84 -10.06
C LEU A 11 11.92 -0.14 -9.05
N ASN A 12 12.91 0.57 -9.56
CA ASN A 12 13.84 1.36 -8.77
C ASN A 12 13.07 2.48 -8.06
N ILE A 13 13.17 2.45 -6.73
CA ILE A 13 13.04 3.50 -5.70
C ILE A 13 12.58 4.85 -6.29
N GLU A 14 11.30 5.20 -6.07
CA GLU A 14 10.54 6.31 -6.69
C GLU A 14 10.08 6.09 -8.15
N SER A 15 9.69 4.86 -8.51
CA SER A 15 8.90 4.66 -9.73
C SER A 15 7.70 5.64 -9.76
N PRO A 16 7.46 6.38 -10.85
CA PRO A 16 6.31 7.27 -10.99
C PRO A 16 4.97 6.61 -10.63
N ILE A 17 4.88 5.29 -10.85
CA ILE A 17 3.73 4.45 -10.47
C ILE A 17 3.53 4.44 -8.95
N ARG A 18 4.61 4.40 -8.15
CA ARG A 18 4.55 4.43 -6.68
C ARG A 18 3.90 5.73 -6.20
N ASN A 19 4.32 6.86 -6.75
CA ASN A 19 3.77 8.18 -6.40
C ASN A 19 2.32 8.32 -6.84
N GLU A 20 1.97 7.78 -8.02
CA GLU A 20 0.59 7.77 -8.50
C GLU A 20 -0.32 6.91 -7.59
N ILE A 21 0.11 5.71 -7.23
CA ILE A 21 -0.64 4.84 -6.30
C ILE A 21 -0.76 5.53 -4.93
N LYS A 22 0.32 6.09 -4.39
CA LYS A 22 0.31 6.80 -3.10
C LYS A 22 -0.71 7.94 -3.13
N GLY A 23 -0.71 8.76 -4.17
CA GLY A 23 -1.65 9.87 -4.33
C GLY A 23 -3.12 9.40 -4.40
N ARG A 24 -3.40 8.33 -5.15
CA ARG A 24 -4.75 7.74 -5.24
C ARG A 24 -5.22 7.15 -3.91
N VAL A 25 -4.35 6.39 -3.23
CA VAL A 25 -4.65 5.81 -1.92
C VAL A 25 -4.88 6.90 -0.88
N LEU A 26 -3.99 7.89 -0.82
CA LEU A 26 -4.12 9.02 0.11
C LEU A 26 -5.42 9.79 -0.11
N THR A 27 -5.82 10.01 -1.37
CA THR A 27 -7.11 10.64 -1.71
C THR A 27 -8.29 9.83 -1.20
N ALA A 28 -8.23 8.50 -1.25
CA ALA A 28 -9.26 7.64 -0.69
C ALA A 28 -9.27 7.68 0.85
N LEU A 29 -8.09 7.61 1.48
CA LEU A 29 -7.93 7.65 2.94
C LEU A 29 -8.37 8.99 3.54
N ARG A 30 -8.23 10.11 2.82
CA ARG A 30 -8.72 11.43 3.24
C ARG A 30 -10.24 11.52 3.42
N LYS A 31 -11.01 10.55 2.91
CA LYS A 31 -12.46 10.46 3.15
C LYS A 31 -12.81 9.72 4.44
N VAL A 32 -11.82 9.10 5.09
CA VAL A 32 -11.99 8.35 6.33
C VAL A 32 -11.75 9.27 7.53
N ASP A 33 -12.67 9.25 8.48
CA ASP A 33 -12.54 9.99 9.74
C ASP A 33 -11.67 9.20 10.73
N PHE A 34 -10.35 9.26 10.53
CA PHE A 34 -9.39 8.56 11.39
C PHE A 34 -9.35 9.11 12.81
N GLU A 35 -9.63 10.39 13.02
CA GLU A 35 -9.75 10.97 14.36
C GLU A 35 -10.85 10.25 15.15
N LYS A 36 -12.04 10.11 14.55
CA LYS A 36 -13.16 9.39 15.16
C LYS A 36 -12.83 7.92 15.40
N ILE A 37 -12.20 7.24 14.45
CA ILE A 37 -11.81 5.83 14.59
C ILE A 37 -10.79 5.65 15.74
N LEU A 38 -9.80 6.52 15.84
CA LEU A 38 -8.77 6.43 16.88
C LEU A 38 -9.37 6.70 18.27
N ASN A 39 -10.21 7.74 18.39
CA ASN A 39 -10.90 8.06 19.63
C ASN A 39 -11.88 6.94 20.06
N SER A 40 -12.53 6.25 19.13
CA SER A 40 -13.41 5.11 19.46
C SER A 40 -12.65 3.84 19.84
N THR A 41 -11.46 3.64 19.28
CA THR A 41 -10.61 2.47 19.58
C THR A 41 -9.84 2.63 20.89
N MET A 42 -9.59 3.87 21.34
CA MET A 42 -8.88 4.19 22.58
C MET A 42 -9.71 5.06 23.53
N PRO A 43 -10.92 4.63 23.95
CA PRO A 43 -11.88 5.51 24.65
C PRO A 43 -11.43 5.98 26.04
N TYR A 44 -10.45 5.30 26.66
CA TYR A 44 -9.92 5.63 27.99
C TYR A 44 -8.58 6.40 27.94
N ARG A 45 -8.20 6.93 26.78
CA ARG A 45 -6.98 7.74 26.62
C ARG A 45 -7.32 9.20 26.33
N LYS A 46 -6.29 10.06 26.36
CA LYS A 46 -6.41 11.45 25.92
C LYS A 46 -6.98 11.50 24.50
N PRO A 47 -7.88 12.46 24.20
CA PRO A 47 -8.45 12.60 22.87
C PRO A 47 -7.34 12.79 21.84
N VAL A 48 -7.48 12.09 20.71
CA VAL A 48 -6.56 12.15 19.59
C VAL A 48 -6.90 13.36 18.74
N ASP A 49 -5.89 14.19 18.46
CA ASP A 49 -6.02 15.38 17.63
C ASP A 49 -6.23 15.04 16.15
N LYS A 50 -6.95 15.90 15.43
CA LYS A 50 -7.19 15.75 13.99
C LYS A 50 -5.91 15.58 13.17
N SER A 51 -4.82 16.26 13.53
CA SER A 51 -3.52 16.15 12.85
C SER A 51 -2.93 14.74 12.95
N ALA A 52 -3.21 13.99 14.02
CA ALA A 52 -2.80 12.59 14.13
C ALA A 52 -3.56 11.70 13.14
N GLY A 53 -4.82 12.01 12.83
CA GLY A 53 -5.59 11.32 11.78
C GLY A 53 -5.02 11.56 10.38
N ILE A 54 -4.53 12.79 10.11
CA ILE A 54 -3.83 13.11 8.86
C ILE A 54 -2.51 12.34 8.78
N ALA A 55 -1.71 12.36 9.84
CA ALA A 55 -0.45 11.62 9.90
C ALA A 55 -0.66 10.12 9.70
N LEU A 56 -1.69 9.53 10.33
CA LEU A 56 -2.05 8.14 10.12
C LEU A 56 -2.45 7.84 8.68
N SER A 57 -3.17 8.74 8.02
CA SER A 57 -3.54 8.58 6.60
C SER A 57 -2.31 8.52 5.69
N GLU A 58 -1.31 9.35 5.95
CA GLU A 58 -0.04 9.34 5.20
C GLU A 58 0.73 8.03 5.42
N LEU A 59 0.86 7.59 6.68
CA LEU A 59 1.54 6.33 7.03
C LEU A 59 0.84 5.11 6.40
N LEU A 60 -0.48 5.06 6.46
CA LEU A 60 -1.27 4.00 5.84
C LEU A 60 -1.16 4.04 4.30
N ALA A 61 -1.09 5.22 3.69
CA ALA A 61 -0.89 5.34 2.25
C ALA A 61 0.46 4.77 1.82
N GLU A 62 1.54 5.06 2.56
CA GLU A 62 2.87 4.52 2.29
C GLU A 62 2.89 2.99 2.38
N GLN A 63 2.33 2.45 3.47
CA GLN A 63 2.29 1.00 3.68
C GLN A 63 1.41 0.28 2.66
N ALA A 64 0.27 0.88 2.27
CA ALA A 64 -0.62 0.33 1.26
C ALA A 64 0.03 0.25 -0.12
N VAL A 65 0.90 1.21 -0.46
CA VAL A 65 1.63 1.21 -1.73
C VAL A 65 2.55 -0.01 -1.84
N ASP A 66 3.24 -0.38 -0.75
CA ASP A 66 4.08 -1.59 -0.73
C ASP A 66 3.25 -2.85 -1.00
N TYR A 67 2.09 -2.97 -0.32
CA TYR A 67 1.19 -4.11 -0.54
C TYR A 67 0.64 -4.16 -1.96
N ILE A 68 0.27 -3.01 -2.55
CA ILE A 68 -0.28 -2.96 -3.91
C ILE A 68 0.80 -3.32 -4.93
N ILE A 69 2.02 -2.80 -4.81
CA ILE A 69 3.12 -3.13 -5.72
C ILE A 69 3.41 -4.63 -5.67
N LYS A 70 3.53 -5.18 -4.46
CA LYS A 70 3.78 -6.60 -4.28
C LYS A 70 2.64 -7.47 -4.81
N ALA A 71 1.39 -7.03 -4.63
CA ALA A 71 0.22 -7.71 -5.19
C ALA A 71 0.19 -7.66 -6.72
N ILE A 72 0.68 -6.60 -7.35
CA ILE A 72 0.86 -6.50 -8.81
C ILE A 72 1.88 -7.53 -9.29
N GLU A 73 3.03 -7.65 -8.60
CA GLU A 73 4.06 -8.66 -8.90
C GLU A 73 3.49 -10.08 -8.80
N ILE A 74 2.86 -10.42 -7.68
CA ILE A 74 2.23 -11.73 -7.48
C ILE A 74 1.17 -12.02 -8.54
N SER A 75 0.37 -11.02 -8.92
CA SER A 75 -0.66 -11.19 -9.96
C SER A 75 -0.04 -11.48 -11.32
N LYS A 76 1.09 -10.83 -11.66
CA LYS A 76 1.85 -11.11 -12.89
C LYS A 76 2.43 -12.53 -12.86
N ASP A 77 3.12 -12.89 -11.78
CA ASP A 77 3.78 -14.19 -11.63
C ASP A 77 2.79 -15.36 -11.71
N LYS A 78 1.57 -15.16 -11.20
CA LYS A 78 0.49 -16.15 -11.22
C LYS A 78 -0.42 -16.07 -12.44
N ASN A 79 -0.10 -15.25 -13.44
CA ASN A 79 -0.92 -15.01 -14.64
C ASN A 79 -2.39 -14.67 -14.30
N MET A 80 -2.61 -13.88 -13.25
CA MET A 80 -3.94 -13.44 -12.85
C MET A 80 -4.39 -12.26 -13.72
N GLU A 81 -5.64 -12.29 -14.19
CA GLU A 81 -6.21 -11.21 -15.03
C GLU A 81 -6.36 -9.86 -14.32
N ARG A 82 -6.38 -9.86 -12.98
CA ARG A 82 -6.55 -8.67 -12.15
C ARG A 82 -5.89 -8.84 -10.78
N VAL A 83 -5.50 -7.72 -10.17
CA VAL A 83 -5.08 -7.66 -8.77
C VAL A 83 -6.32 -7.86 -7.90
N GLY A 84 -6.52 -9.09 -7.43
CA GLY A 84 -7.63 -9.47 -6.57
C GLY A 84 -7.25 -9.54 -5.09
N PRO A 85 -8.23 -9.82 -4.20
CA PRO A 85 -7.99 -9.97 -2.77
C PRO A 85 -6.92 -11.03 -2.45
N ALA A 86 -6.87 -12.13 -3.20
CA ALA A 86 -5.89 -13.20 -2.98
C ALA A 86 -4.45 -12.70 -3.13
N ALA A 87 -4.16 -11.90 -4.16
CA ALA A 87 -2.83 -11.33 -4.37
C ALA A 87 -2.46 -10.33 -3.27
N LEU A 88 -3.42 -9.52 -2.80
CA LEU A 88 -3.22 -8.59 -1.68
C LEU A 88 -2.94 -9.30 -0.36
N ILE A 89 -3.62 -10.41 -0.07
CA ILE A 89 -3.39 -11.20 1.14
C ILE A 89 -1.99 -11.81 1.12
N ILE A 90 -1.60 -12.45 0.00
CA ILE A 90 -0.26 -13.01 -0.16
C ILE A 90 0.81 -11.92 -0.04
N ALA A 91 0.59 -10.77 -0.67
CA ALA A 91 1.50 -9.62 -0.57
C ALA A 91 1.68 -9.15 0.88
N ALA A 92 0.59 -9.05 1.63
CA ALA A 92 0.61 -8.63 3.02
C ALA A 92 1.38 -9.64 3.90
N ASP A 93 1.19 -10.94 3.67
CA ASP A 93 1.91 -11.98 4.40
C ASP A 93 3.39 -12.02 4.03
N GLU A 94 3.76 -11.86 2.77
CA GLU A 94 5.17 -11.80 2.35
C GLU A 94 5.90 -10.59 2.95
N ILE A 95 5.28 -9.40 2.94
CA ILE A 95 5.87 -8.19 3.54
C ILE A 95 5.96 -8.28 5.06
N ARG A 96 5.03 -8.99 5.73
CA ARG A 96 5.08 -9.18 7.19
C ARG A 96 6.21 -10.13 7.59
N ASN A 97 6.46 -11.16 6.80
CA ASN A 97 7.45 -12.20 7.11
C ASN A 97 8.87 -11.89 6.59
N SER A 98 9.06 -10.80 5.85
CA SER A 98 10.37 -10.34 5.38
C SER A 98 11.07 -9.34 6.31
N LYS A 99 10.40 -8.94 7.40
CA LYS A 99 10.91 -8.07 8.48
C LYS A 99 11.22 -8.89 9.72
#